data_AF-A0A4Y2IXD8-F1
#
_entry.id   AF-A0A4Y2IXD8-F1
#
_cell.length_a   1.000
_cell.length_b   1.000
_cell.length_c   1.000
_cell.angle_alpha   90.00
_cell.angle_beta   90.00
_cell.angle_gamma   90.00
#
_symmetry.space_group_name_H-M   'P 1'
#
loop_
_entity.id
_entity.type
_entity.pdbx_description
1 polymer ?
#
loop_
_entity_poly.entity_id
_entity_poly.type
_entity_poly.pdbx_seq_one_letter_code
_entity_poly.pdbx_strand_id
1 'polypeptide(L)'
;MFKNVTKVDLVAVLQEIGETANESLKVVELRDILLKSKEHLKDKEFISDFLATTVTQRKKEEELNLLRLKQQAESNNTTHNSVENIQSLDKLLTAVQTLSIPVP
;
A
#
# COMPACT_ATOMS: atom_id res chain seq x y z
N MET A 1 19.76 -19.60 -3.32
CA MET A 1 19.67 -18.30 -4.04
C MET A 1 18.37 -17.66 -3.63
N PHE A 2 18.40 -16.47 -3.02
CA PHE A 2 17.21 -15.77 -2.53
C PHE A 2 16.22 -15.51 -3.69
N LYS A 3 15.16 -16.32 -3.78
CA LYS A 3 14.14 -16.23 -4.83
C LYS A 3 13.11 -15.16 -4.42
N ASN A 4 12.72 -14.30 -5.37
CA ASN A 4 11.72 -13.22 -5.18
C ASN A 4 12.07 -12.12 -4.17
N VAL A 5 13.34 -12.03 -3.77
CA VAL A 5 13.84 -10.96 -2.89
C VAL A 5 14.18 -9.73 -3.72
N THR A 6 13.55 -8.60 -3.39
CA THR A 6 13.79 -7.30 -4.02
C THR A 6 14.92 -6.54 -3.33
N LYS A 7 15.32 -5.40 -3.92
CA LYS A 7 16.30 -4.51 -3.31
C LYS A 7 15.86 -4.02 -1.93
N VAL A 8 14.58 -3.65 -1.80
CA VAL A 8 13.98 -3.14 -0.55
C VAL A 8 14.05 -4.21 0.53
N ASP A 9 13.73 -5.46 0.18
CA ASP A 9 13.79 -6.59 1.12
C ASP A 9 15.22 -6.80 1.65
N LEU A 10 16.24 -6.68 0.79
CA LEU A 10 17.64 -6.79 1.20
C LEU A 10 18.08 -5.65 2.11
N VAL A 11 17.71 -4.41 1.78
CA VAL A 11 18.05 -3.24 2.60
C VAL A 11 17.41 -3.35 3.98
N ALA A 12 16.13 -3.71 4.05
CA ALA A 12 15.42 -3.89 5.31
C ALA A 12 16.08 -4.97 6.17
N VAL A 13 16.39 -6.12 5.58
CA VAL A 13 17.05 -7.21 6.33
C VAL A 13 18.43 -6.80 6.83
N LEU A 14 19.24 -6.17 5.97
CA LEU A 14 20.58 -5.71 6.34
C LEU A 14 20.55 -4.68 7.46
N GLN A 15 19.60 -3.74 7.42
CA GLN A 15 19.42 -2.76 8.49
C GLN A 15 19.02 -3.42 9.81
N GLU A 16 18.13 -4.41 9.78
CA GLU A 16 17.69 -5.12 10.99
C GLU A 16 18.83 -5.92 11.64
N ILE A 17 19.69 -6.55 10.84
CA ILE A 17 20.86 -7.28 11.35
C ILE A 17 22.03 -6.34 11.73
N GLY A 18 21.85 -5.01 11.63
CA GLY A 18 22.84 -4.00 11.99
C GLY A 18 23.94 -3.76 10.96
N GLU A 19 23.76 -4.21 9.72
CA GLU A 19 24.69 -3.97 8.61
C GLU A 19 24.40 -2.63 7.92
N THR A 20 25.44 -2.03 7.33
CA THR A 20 25.29 -0.77 6.60
C THR A 20 24.69 -1.02 5.23
N ALA A 21 23.37 -0.85 5.11
CA ALA A 21 22.65 -0.94 3.84
C ALA A 21 21.79 0.30 3.59
N ASN A 22 21.81 0.75 2.34
CA ASN A 22 21.05 1.88 1.86
C ASN A 22 20.53 1.62 0.44
N GLU A 23 19.64 2.50 -0.01
CA GLU A 23 19.07 2.42 -1.35
C GLU A 23 20.04 2.91 -2.45
N SER A 24 21.20 3.48 -2.12
CA SER A 24 22.18 3.87 -3.14
C SER A 24 23.04 2.68 -3.61
N LEU A 25 23.21 1.65 -2.78
CA LEU A 25 23.93 0.42 -3.11
C LEU A 25 23.17 -0.43 -4.16
N LYS A 26 23.93 -1.18 -4.97
CA LYS A 26 23.37 -2.13 -5.95
C LYS A 26 22.93 -3.41 -5.26
N VAL A 27 21.96 -4.11 -5.86
CA VAL A 27 21.48 -5.42 -5.36
C VAL A 27 22.62 -6.43 -5.20
N VAL A 28 23.61 -6.39 -6.10
CA VAL A 28 24.79 -7.26 -6.01
C VAL A 28 25.61 -6.93 -4.77
N GLU A 29 25.86 -5.65 -4.49
CA GLU A 29 26.61 -5.20 -3.31
C GLU A 29 25.88 -5.54 -2.02
N LEU A 30 24.55 -5.32 -1.96
CA LEU A 30 23.72 -5.69 -0.82
C LEU A 30 23.76 -7.20 -0.55
N ARG A 31 23.69 -8.03 -1.60
CA ARG A 31 23.85 -9.49 -1.46
C ARG A 31 25.23 -9.85 -0.94
N ASP A 32 26.26 -9.16 -1.40
CA ASP A 32 27.64 -9.40 -0.98
C ASP A 32 27.84 -9.05 0.49
N ILE A 33 27.29 -7.93 0.96
CA ILE A 33 27.28 -7.54 2.37
C ILE A 33 26.54 -8.59 3.20
N LEU A 34 25.35 -9.00 2.75
CA LEU A 34 24.56 -10.02 3.45
C LEU A 34 25.33 -11.34 3.55
N LEU A 35 25.99 -11.78 2.49
CA LEU A 35 26.79 -13.01 2.48
C LEU A 35 28.00 -12.95 3.43
N LYS A 36 28.56 -11.75 3.64
CA LYS A 36 29.71 -11.48 4.51
C LYS A 36 29.31 -11.12 5.94
N SER A 37 28.02 -10.91 6.22
CA SER A 37 27.56 -10.49 7.54
C SER A 37 27.78 -11.59 8.58
N LYS A 38 28.03 -11.17 9.82
CA LYS A 38 28.26 -12.12 10.91
C LYS A 38 27.06 -13.03 11.14
N GLU A 39 25.84 -12.49 11.04
CA GLU A 39 24.63 -13.27 11.22
C GLU A 39 24.40 -14.28 10.09
N HIS A 40 24.69 -13.92 8.84
CA HIS A 40 24.61 -14.89 7.75
C HIS A 40 25.67 -16.00 7.85
N LEU A 41 26.86 -15.69 8.38
CA LEU A 41 27.90 -16.69 8.63
C LEU A 41 27.56 -17.60 9.82
N LYS A 42 26.84 -17.07 10.81
CA LYS A 42 26.41 -17.79 12.01
C LYS A 42 25.21 -18.68 11.73
N ASP A 43 24.18 -18.14 11.06
CA ASP A 43 22.95 -18.85 10.76
C ASP A 43 22.36 -18.43 9.40
N LYS A 44 22.60 -19.28 8.40
CA LYS A 44 22.11 -19.08 7.04
C LYS A 44 20.60 -19.33 6.92
N GLU A 45 20.06 -20.20 7.76
CA GLU A 45 18.66 -20.58 7.73
C GLU A 45 17.81 -19.46 8.32
N PHE A 46 18.27 -18.86 9.43
CA PHE A 46 17.69 -17.64 9.99
C PHE A 46 17.59 -16.51 8.96
N ILE A 47 18.67 -16.21 8.23
CA ILE A 47 18.62 -15.15 7.21
C ILE A 47 17.66 -15.49 6.07
N SER A 48 17.57 -16.77 5.69
CA SER A 48 16.63 -17.22 4.67
C SER A 48 15.18 -17.05 5.12
N ASP A 49 14.85 -17.46 6.34
CA ASP A 49 13.52 -17.34 6.93
C ASP A 49 13.14 -15.89 7.19
N PHE A 50 14.12 -15.08 7.61
CA PHE A 50 13.93 -13.67 7.83
C PHE A 50 13.62 -12.95 6.51
N LEU A 51 14.39 -13.20 5.44
CA LEU A 51 14.07 -12.70 4.10
C LEU A 51 12.71 -13.17 3.60
N ALA A 52 12.34 -14.43 3.82
CA ALA A 52 11.04 -14.95 3.43
C ALA A 52 9.90 -14.23 4.16
N THR A 53 10.09 -13.95 5.45
CA THR A 53 9.14 -13.21 6.28
C THR A 53 9.02 -11.77 5.82
N THR A 54 10.14 -11.06 5.58
CA THR A 54 10.13 -9.68 5.06
C THR A 54 9.42 -9.57 3.72
N VAL A 55 9.70 -10.48 2.78
CA VAL A 55 9.02 -10.51 1.46
C VAL A 55 7.53 -10.75 1.63
N THR A 56 7.13 -11.65 2.52
CA THR A 56 5.71 -11.98 2.77
C THR A 56 4.99 -10.80 3.41
N GLN A 57 5.61 -10.15 4.40
CA GLN A 57 5.09 -8.95 5.06
C GLN A 57 4.84 -7.84 4.04
N ARG A 58 5.85 -7.53 3.21
CA ARG A 58 5.73 -6.50 2.17
C ARG A 58 4.60 -6.78 1.20
N LYS A 59 4.48 -8.03 0.71
CA LYS A 59 3.39 -8.42 -0.20
C LYS A 59 2.02 -8.24 0.43
N LYS A 60 1.88 -8.61 1.70
CA LYS A 60 0.63 -8.46 2.44
C LYS A 60 0.25 -6.98 2.62
N GLU A 61 1.23 -6.14 2.89
CA GLU A 61 1.02 -4.69 3.01
C GLU A 61 0.64 -4.04 1.68
N GLU A 62 1.29 -4.46 0.58
CA GLU A 62 0.97 -4.02 -0.77
C GLU A 62 -0.47 -4.40 -1.18
N GLU A 63 -0.89 -5.64 -0.89
CA GLU A 63 -2.26 -6.11 -1.13
C GLU A 63 -3.29 -5.32 -0.31
N LEU A 64 -3.00 -5.08 0.97
CA LEU A 64 -3.87 -4.27 1.83
C LEU A 64 -4.01 -2.84 1.33
N ASN A 65 -2.92 -2.25 0.84
CA ASN A 65 -2.93 -0.89 0.30
C ASN A 65 -3.74 -0.82 -1.01
N LEU A 66 -3.60 -1.81 -1.89
CA LEU A 66 -4.43 -1.93 -3.11
C LEU A 66 -5.91 -2.06 -2.76
N LEU A 67 -6.26 -2.85 -1.74
CA LEU A 67 -7.64 -3.01 -1.28
C LEU A 67 -8.21 -1.68 -0.75
N ARG A 68 -7.43 -0.94 0.07
CA ARG A 68 -7.81 0.39 0.55
C ARG A 68 -8.05 1.36 -0.61
N LEU A 69 -7.16 1.37 -1.60
CA LEU A 69 -7.27 2.26 -2.74
C LEU A 69 -8.54 1.97 -3.55
N LYS A 70 -8.87 0.69 -3.74
CA LYS A 70 -10.10 0.24 -4.41
C LYS A 70 -11.36 0.68 -3.64
N GLN A 71 -11.40 0.47 -2.32
CA GLN A 71 -12.52 0.91 -1.48
C GLN A 71 -12.70 2.44 -1.51
N GLN A 72 -11.59 3.19 -1.53
CA GLN A 72 -11.64 4.65 -1.64
C GLN A 72 -12.19 5.10 -3.01
N ALA A 73 -11.77 4.45 -4.09
CA ALA A 73 -12.30 4.74 -5.43
C ALA A 73 -13.82 4.45 -5.53
N GLU A 74 -14.28 3.35 -4.95
CA GLU A 74 -15.70 2.98 -4.89
C GLU A 74 -16.52 3.94 -4.01
N SER A 75 -15.96 4.38 -2.88
CA SER A 75 -16.61 5.35 -1.97
C SER A 75 -16.72 6.74 -2.61
N ASN A 76 -15.69 7.17 -3.34
CA ASN A 76 -15.69 8.46 -4.05
C ASN A 76 -16.73 8.49 -5.18
N ASN A 77 -16.89 7.38 -5.91
CA ASN A 77 -17.91 7.26 -6.97
C ASN A 77 -19.34 7.34 -6.40
N THR A 78 -19.60 6.61 -5.30
CA THR A 78 -20.93 6.60 -4.67
C THR A 78 -21.31 7.97 -4.08
N THR A 79 -20.33 8.69 -3.53
CA THR A 79 -20.55 10.03 -2.97
C THR A 79 -20.86 11.05 -4.06
N HIS A 80 -20.13 11.01 -5.19
CA HIS A 80 -20.39 11.91 -6.32
C HIS A 80 -21.80 11.75 -6.88
N ASN A 81 -22.23 10.51 -7.15
CA ASN A 81 -23.58 10.23 -7.63
C ASN A 81 -24.68 10.62 -6.62
N SER A 82 -24.44 10.43 -5.32
CA SER A 82 -25.42 10.78 -4.29
C SER A 82 -25.61 12.29 -4.16
N VAL A 83 -24.51 13.06 -4.19
CA VAL A 83 -24.55 14.53 -4.07
C VAL A 83 -25.24 15.16 -5.29
N GLU A 84 -24.95 14.69 -6.51
CA GLU A 84 -25.62 15.17 -7.73
C GLU A 84 -27.13 14.87 -7.72
N ASN A 85 -27.53 13.71 -7.16
CA ASN A 85 -28.93 13.32 -7.08
C ASN A 85 -29.71 14.17 -6.06
N ILE A 86 -29.10 14.48 -4.91
CA ILE A 86 -29.70 15.37 -3.89
C ILE A 86 -29.87 16.80 -4.45
N GLN A 87 -28.85 17.35 -5.11
CA GLN A 87 -28.94 18.67 -5.73
C GLN A 87 -30.02 18.75 -6.82
N SER A 88 -30.24 17.66 -7.55
CA SER A 88 -31.28 17.58 -8.59
C SER A 88 -32.69 17.55 -7.98
N LEU A 89 -32.87 16.87 -6.85
CA LEU A 89 -34.15 16.83 -6.13
C LEU A 89 -34.51 18.18 -5.51
N ASP A 90 -33.55 18.90 -4.93
CA ASP A 90 -33.77 20.24 -4.36
C ASP A 90 -34.24 21.25 -5.44
N LYS A 91 -33.67 21.16 -6.65
CA LYS A 91 -34.10 21.99 -7.79
C LYS A 91 -35.54 21.70 -8.20
N LEU A 92 -35.93 20.43 -8.22
CA LEU A 92 -37.31 20.02 -8.53
C LEU A 92 -38.30 20.47 -7.44
N LEU A 93 -37.94 20.32 -6.17
CA LEU A 93 -38.76 20.80 -5.05
C LEU A 93 -38.98 22.31 -5.10
N THR A 94 -37.91 23.06 -5.37
CA THR A 94 -37.97 24.52 -5.52
C THR A 94 -38.91 24.90 -6.68
N ALA A 95 -38.80 24.23 -7.82
CA ALA A 95 -39.67 24.49 -8.97
C ALA A 95 -41.16 24.23 -8.64
N VAL A 96 -41.47 23.14 -7.95
CA VAL A 96 -42.84 22.83 -7.53
C VAL A 96 -43.39 23.88 -6.55
N GLN A 97 -42.57 24.34 -5.60
CA GLN A 97 -42.97 25.39 -4.66
C GLN A 97 -43.26 26.72 -5.37
N THR A 98 -42.49 27.08 -6.40
CA THR A 98 -42.73 28.31 -7.18
C THR A 98 -43.99 28.25 -8.04
N LEU A 99 -44.42 27.04 -8.44
CA LEU A 99 -45.62 26.82 -9.24
C LEU A 99 -46.88 26.62 -8.39
N SER A 100 -46.75 26.47 -7.07
CA SER A 100 -47.87 26.35 -6.16
C SER A 100 -48.54 27.71 -5.97
N ILE A 101 -49.59 27.96 -6.76
CA ILE A 101 -50.42 29.17 -6.63
C ILE A 101 -51.18 29.09 -5.29
N PRO A 102 -51.18 30.16 -4.47
CA PRO A 102 -51.97 30.18 -3.24
C PRO A 102 -53.45 30.10 -3.58
N VAL A 103 -54.18 29.18 -2.93
CA VAL A 103 -55.64 29.13 -3.04
C VAL A 103 -56.23 30.31 -2.25
N PRO A 104 -57.12 31.13 -2.84
CA PRO A 104 -57.71 32.31 -2.20
C PRO A 104 -58.52 32.00 -0.93
#